data_AF-A0A7K1SK61-F1
#
_entry.id   AF-A0A7K1SK61-F1
#
_cell.length_a   1.000
_cell.length_b   1.000
_cell.length_c   1.000
_cell.angle_alpha   90.00
_cell.angle_beta   90.00
_cell.angle_gamma   90.00
#
_symmetry.space_group_name_H-M   'P 1'
#
loop_
_entity.id
_entity.type
_entity.pdbx_description
1 polymer ?
#
loop_
_entity_poly.entity_id
_entity_poly.type
_entity_poly.pdbx_seq_one_letter_code
_entity_poly.pdbx_strand_id
1 'polypeptide(L)'
;MKPLQIRLLTLTVLVLATALFRLVPHWPNFTPVAALALFGAATFERKWIGLIAPFAAMLLSDTLIGFHGSMGAVYISFGLTWLLGLFALQRPTAGRIALASITSSLLFFLITNFAVWYGSTFYQQTAAGLMTCYAAGLAFYNGTSFFLNGVVGDLFFSGLLFGGYYLLQQRFLVLRPARS
;
A
#
# COMPACT_ATOMS: atom_id res chain seq x y z
N MET A 1 1.10 -30.45 1.50
CA MET A 1 1.66 -29.53 0.49
C MET A 1 3.05 -29.12 0.93
N LYS A 2 4.03 -28.97 0.01
CA LYS A 2 5.37 -28.50 0.39
C LYS A 2 5.28 -27.03 0.85
N PRO A 3 6.08 -26.57 1.84
CA PRO A 3 6.00 -25.20 2.37
C PRO A 3 6.19 -24.12 1.29
N LEU A 4 6.98 -24.39 0.25
CA LEU A 4 7.15 -23.52 -0.92
C LEU A 4 5.85 -23.30 -1.70
N GLN A 5 5.04 -24.35 -1.88
CA GLN A 5 3.77 -24.28 -2.62
C GLN A 5 2.74 -23.42 -1.88
N ILE A 6 2.72 -23.50 -0.54
CA ILE A 6 1.82 -22.69 0.29
C ILE A 6 2.19 -21.21 0.18
N ARG A 7 3.48 -20.88 0.28
CA ARG A 7 3.97 -19.49 0.16
C ARG A 7 3.64 -18.87 -1.19
N LEU A 8 3.87 -19.62 -2.27
CA LEU A 8 3.57 -19.17 -3.63
C LEU A 8 2.06 -18.97 -3.81
N LEU A 9 1.24 -19.93 -3.37
CA LEU A 9 -0.22 -19.82 -3.44
C LEU A 9 -0.73 -18.59 -2.68
N THR A 10 -0.27 -18.36 -1.45
CA THR A 10 -0.66 -17.20 -0.65
C THR A 10 -0.30 -15.89 -1.37
N LEU A 11 0.92 -15.80 -1.91
CA LEU A 11 1.35 -14.64 -2.69
C LEU A 11 0.45 -14.41 -3.90
N THR A 12 0.21 -15.45 -4.69
CA THR A 12 -0.65 -15.36 -5.88
C THR A 12 -2.05 -14.89 -5.50
N VAL A 13 -2.64 -15.43 -4.43
CA VAL A 13 -3.96 -15.02 -3.95
C VAL A 13 -3.97 -13.55 -3.52
N LEU A 14 -2.97 -13.09 -2.76
CA LEU A 14 -2.88 -11.69 -2.32
C LEU A 14 -2.72 -10.74 -3.51
N VAL A 15 -1.90 -11.09 -4.50
CA VAL A 15 -1.70 -10.31 -5.72
C VAL A 15 -2.99 -10.23 -6.52
N LEU A 16 -3.63 -11.36 -6.79
CA LEU A 16 -4.87 -11.41 -7.58
C LEU A 16 -6.01 -10.70 -6.86
N ALA A 17 -6.19 -10.91 -5.55
CA ALA A 17 -7.22 -10.23 -4.78
C ALA A 17 -7.03 -8.71 -4.80
N THR A 18 -5.79 -8.23 -4.66
CA THR A 18 -5.46 -6.80 -4.72
C THR A 18 -5.74 -6.23 -6.12
N ALA A 19 -5.28 -6.92 -7.17
CA ALA A 19 -5.50 -6.49 -8.55
C ALA A 19 -6.99 -6.43 -8.88
N LEU A 20 -7.76 -7.47 -8.53
CA LEU A 20 -9.21 -7.53 -8.76
C LEU A 20 -9.96 -6.48 -7.95
N PHE A 21 -9.58 -6.22 -6.69
CA PHE A 21 -10.21 -5.19 -5.87
C PHE A 21 -10.11 -3.80 -6.53
N ARG A 22 -8.97 -3.50 -7.20
CA ARG A 22 -8.79 -2.25 -7.94
C ARG A 22 -9.70 -2.10 -9.16
N LEU A 23 -10.29 -3.19 -9.67
CA LEU A 23 -11.20 -3.16 -10.82
C LEU A 23 -12.67 -2.94 -10.41
N VAL A 24 -13.02 -3.25 -9.16
CA VAL A 24 -14.38 -3.06 -8.63
C VAL A 24 -14.57 -1.59 -8.23
N PRO A 25 -15.77 -0.99 -8.33
CA PRO A 25 -16.01 0.33 -7.79
C PRO A 25 -15.70 0.40 -6.29
N HIS A 26 -14.74 1.22 -5.91
CA HIS A 26 -14.31 1.45 -4.53
C HIS A 26 -14.02 2.94 -4.35
N TRP A 27 -13.90 3.38 -3.09
CA TRP A 27 -13.50 4.76 -2.82
C TRP A 27 -12.08 5.03 -3.31
N PRO A 28 -11.81 6.22 -3.87
CA PRO A 28 -10.48 6.59 -4.31
C PRO A 28 -9.43 6.39 -3.20
N ASN A 29 -8.28 5.82 -3.55
CA ASN A 29 -7.16 5.46 -2.66
C ASN A 29 -7.47 4.41 -1.57
N PHE A 30 -8.71 3.97 -1.41
CA PHE A 30 -9.05 2.87 -0.49
C PHE A 30 -8.66 1.54 -1.15
N THR A 31 -7.39 1.14 -1.07
CA THR A 31 -6.90 -0.08 -1.73
C THR A 31 -5.94 -0.87 -0.83
N PRO A 32 -5.79 -2.19 -1.02
CA PRO A 32 -4.90 -2.99 -0.18
C PRO A 32 -3.40 -2.86 -0.52
N VAL A 33 -3.01 -1.98 -1.45
CA VAL A 33 -1.64 -1.96 -2.01
C VAL A 33 -0.60 -1.55 -0.97
N ALA A 34 -0.82 -0.47 -0.21
CA ALA A 34 0.13 -0.02 0.82
C ALA A 34 0.23 -1.04 1.97
N ALA A 35 -0.92 -1.57 2.41
CA ALA A 35 -0.98 -2.64 3.40
C ALA A 35 -0.20 -3.89 2.95
N LEU A 36 -0.33 -4.28 1.66
CA LEU A 36 0.41 -5.41 1.09
C LEU A 36 1.92 -5.13 1.04
N ALA A 37 2.34 -3.90 0.73
CA ALA A 37 3.74 -3.51 0.76
C ALA A 37 4.35 -3.56 2.18
N LEU A 38 3.63 -3.01 3.18
CA LEU A 38 4.04 -3.07 4.59
C LEU A 38 4.08 -4.52 5.11
N PHE A 39 3.04 -5.30 4.81
CA PHE A 39 2.95 -6.71 5.18
C PHE A 39 4.05 -7.53 4.51
N GLY A 40 4.30 -7.26 3.23
CA GLY A 40 5.37 -7.85 2.42
C GLY A 40 6.75 -7.63 3.05
N ALA A 41 7.01 -6.40 3.48
CA ALA A 41 8.26 -6.02 4.15
C ALA A 41 8.42 -6.72 5.51
N ALA A 42 7.35 -6.80 6.30
CA ALA A 42 7.39 -7.35 7.64
C ALA A 42 7.52 -8.89 7.66
N THR A 43 6.76 -9.59 6.82
CA THR A 43 6.52 -11.04 6.99
C THR A 43 7.36 -11.96 6.11
N PHE A 44 7.76 -11.55 4.91
CA PHE A 44 8.53 -12.41 4.02
C PHE A 44 9.97 -12.56 4.48
N GLU A 45 10.53 -13.78 4.35
CA GLU A 45 11.95 -14.05 4.60
C GLU A 45 12.82 -13.31 3.58
N ARG A 46 12.50 -13.45 2.29
CA ARG A 46 13.14 -12.71 1.20
C ARG A 46 12.37 -11.42 0.94
N LYS A 47 12.85 -10.32 1.53
CA LYS A 47 12.18 -9.02 1.55
C LYS A 47 11.75 -8.50 0.18
N TRP A 48 12.58 -8.68 -0.84
CA TRP A 48 12.28 -8.26 -2.22
C TRP A 48 11.02 -8.94 -2.81
N ILE A 49 10.68 -10.15 -2.38
CA ILE A 49 9.45 -10.83 -2.82
C ILE A 49 8.22 -10.08 -2.30
N GLY A 50 8.31 -9.50 -1.10
CA GLY A 50 7.26 -8.65 -0.53
C GLY A 50 7.04 -7.35 -1.29
N LEU A 51 8.00 -6.90 -2.10
CA LEU A 51 7.86 -5.75 -3.00
C LEU A 51 7.28 -6.14 -4.36
N ILE A 52 7.64 -7.33 -4.87
CA ILE A 52 7.12 -7.83 -6.15
C ILE A 52 5.60 -7.98 -6.09
N ALA A 53 5.05 -8.43 -4.97
CA ALA A 53 3.60 -8.66 -4.83
C ALA A 53 2.75 -7.39 -5.11
N PRO A 54 2.92 -6.26 -4.39
CA PRO A 54 2.14 -5.05 -4.66
C PRO A 54 2.41 -4.51 -6.07
N PHE A 55 3.65 -4.59 -6.58
CA PHE A 55 3.98 -4.08 -7.92
C PHE A 55 3.35 -4.92 -9.03
N ALA A 56 3.34 -6.25 -8.88
CA ALA A 56 2.67 -7.15 -9.80
C ALA A 56 1.16 -6.92 -9.78
N ALA A 57 0.57 -6.74 -8.60
CA ALA A 57 -0.86 -6.45 -8.48
C ALA A 57 -1.20 -5.13 -9.19
N MET A 58 -0.37 -4.10 -8.99
CA MET A 58 -0.55 -2.82 -9.65
C MET A 58 -0.48 -2.95 -11.16
N LEU A 59 0.62 -3.51 -11.66
CA LEU A 59 0.87 -3.66 -13.10
C LEU A 59 -0.27 -4.43 -13.79
N LEU A 60 -0.74 -5.52 -13.18
CA LEU A 60 -1.86 -6.32 -13.71
C LEU A 60 -3.18 -5.55 -13.78
N SER A 61 -3.47 -4.71 -12.79
CA SER A 61 -4.66 -3.86 -12.85
C SER A 61 -4.48 -2.65 -13.76
N ASP A 62 -3.27 -2.11 -13.86
CA ASP A 62 -2.95 -0.92 -14.67
C ASP A 62 -3.03 -1.24 -16.18
N THR A 63 -2.75 -2.48 -16.59
CA THR A 63 -2.96 -2.92 -17.98
C THR A 63 -4.44 -2.93 -18.39
N LEU A 64 -5.36 -2.96 -17.41
CA LEU A 64 -6.81 -2.94 -17.63
C LEU A 64 -7.40 -1.54 -17.43
N ILE A 65 -6.94 -0.80 -16.40
CA ILE A 65 -7.41 0.55 -16.07
C ILE A 65 -6.82 1.61 -17.02
N GLY A 66 -5.60 1.38 -17.52
CA GLY A 66 -4.85 2.28 -18.38
C GLY A 66 -3.67 2.96 -17.68
N PHE A 67 -2.61 3.22 -18.44
CA PHE A 67 -1.40 3.88 -17.96
C PHE A 67 -1.53 5.40 -17.96
N HIS A 68 -0.94 6.09 -16.96
CA HIS A 68 -0.95 7.56 -16.88
C HIS A 68 0.43 8.13 -16.48
N GLY A 69 0.67 9.40 -16.83
CA GLY A 69 2.00 10.04 -16.73
C GLY A 69 2.60 10.13 -15.33
N SER A 70 1.77 10.14 -14.29
CA SER A 70 2.20 10.17 -12.88
C SER A 70 2.38 8.78 -12.24
N MET A 71 2.24 7.68 -13.00
CA MET A 71 2.37 6.32 -12.46
C MET A 71 3.71 6.07 -11.78
N GLY A 72 4.81 6.62 -12.31
CA GLY A 72 6.13 6.47 -11.69
C GLY A 72 6.13 6.90 -10.21
N ALA A 73 5.44 7.99 -9.88
CA ALA A 73 5.32 8.48 -8.51
C ALA A 73 4.52 7.52 -7.61
N VAL A 74 3.49 6.87 -8.15
CA VAL A 74 2.68 5.86 -7.45
C VAL A 74 3.54 4.64 -7.10
N TYR A 75 4.29 4.09 -8.07
CA TYR A 75 5.19 2.96 -7.84
C TYR A 75 6.32 3.30 -6.86
N ILE A 76 6.93 4.49 -6.98
CA ILE A 76 7.94 4.99 -6.03
C ILE A 76 7.36 5.07 -4.61
N SER A 77 6.14 5.60 -4.46
CA SER A 77 5.47 5.72 -3.15
C SER A 77 5.29 4.37 -2.47
N PHE A 78 4.89 3.34 -3.21
CA PHE A 78 4.76 1.99 -2.65
C PHE A 78 6.10 1.29 -2.43
N GLY A 79 7.12 1.59 -3.23
CA GLY A 79 8.50 1.17 -2.96
C GLY A 79 9.04 1.76 -1.65
N LEU A 80 8.78 3.05 -1.41
CA LEU A 80 9.11 3.72 -0.14
C LEU A 80 8.27 3.20 1.03
N THR A 81 7.00 2.86 0.78
CA THR A 81 6.14 2.21 1.78
C THR A 81 6.69 0.84 2.19
N TRP A 82 7.15 0.04 1.24
CA TRP A 82 7.84 -1.21 1.54
C TRP A 82 9.13 -0.97 2.34
N LEU A 83 9.97 0.00 1.95
CA LEU A 83 11.16 0.38 2.71
C LEU A 83 10.82 0.80 4.14
N LEU A 84 9.79 1.64 4.33
CA LEU A 84 9.27 2.01 5.65
C LEU A 84 8.94 0.77 6.48
N GLY A 85 8.26 -0.21 5.88
CA GLY A 85 7.96 -1.49 6.52
C GLY A 85 9.20 -2.28 6.95
N LEU A 86 10.28 -2.27 6.16
CA LEU A 86 11.52 -3.00 6.50
C LEU A 86 12.17 -2.49 7.78
N PHE A 87 12.12 -1.19 8.01
CA PHE A 87 12.75 -0.56 9.18
C PHE A 87 11.78 -0.46 10.36
N ALA A 88 10.55 -0.01 10.13
CA ALA A 88 9.58 0.23 11.20
C ALA A 88 8.96 -1.06 11.76
N LEU A 89 8.86 -2.12 10.94
CA LEU A 89 8.13 -3.35 11.30
C LEU A 89 9.03 -4.58 11.50
N GLN A 90 10.30 -4.38 11.86
CA GLN A 90 11.19 -5.50 12.27
C GLN A 90 10.64 -6.27 13.47
N ARG A 91 9.92 -5.56 14.36
CA ARG A 91 9.16 -6.13 15.48
C ARG A 91 7.75 -5.55 15.40
N PRO A 92 6.83 -6.17 14.63
CA PRO A 92 5.52 -5.61 14.38
C PRO A 92 4.68 -5.68 15.66
N THR A 93 4.14 -4.52 16.06
CA THR A 93 3.11 -4.40 17.10
C THR A 93 1.93 -3.63 16.50
N ALA A 94 0.74 -3.75 17.09
CA ALA A 94 -0.45 -3.04 16.59
C ALA A 94 -0.19 -1.53 16.42
N GLY A 95 0.45 -0.89 17.40
CA GLY A 95 0.81 0.53 17.33
C GLY A 95 1.81 0.86 16.22
N ARG A 96 2.83 0.02 16.01
CA ARG A 96 3.80 0.22 14.92
C ARG A 96 3.18 0.02 13.54
N ILE A 97 2.27 -0.95 13.40
CA ILE A 97 1.53 -1.19 12.16
C ILE A 97 0.63 0.00 11.85
N ALA A 98 -0.11 0.50 12.83
CA ALA A 98 -0.98 1.67 12.66
C ALA A 98 -0.17 2.91 12.28
N LEU A 99 0.93 3.19 12.98
CA LEU A 99 1.80 4.32 12.67
C LEU A 99 2.44 4.21 11.28
N ALA A 100 2.92 3.01 10.91
CA ALA A 100 3.49 2.77 9.58
C ALA A 100 2.44 2.94 8.47
N SER A 101 1.19 2.52 8.71
CA SER A 101 0.08 2.68 7.76
C SER A 101 -0.30 4.15 7.56
N ILE A 102 -0.43 4.92 8.64
CA ILE A 102 -0.70 6.37 8.55
C ILE A 102 0.46 7.08 7.84
N THR A 103 1.70 6.70 8.18
CA THR A 103 2.90 7.28 7.55
C THR A 103 2.97 6.93 6.07
N SER A 104 2.60 5.71 5.65
CA SER A 104 2.56 5.34 4.24
C SER A 104 1.52 6.14 3.47
N SER A 105 0.31 6.35 4.03
CA SER A 105 -0.71 7.16 3.38
C SER A 105 -0.24 8.62 3.23
N LEU A 106 0.45 9.17 4.24
CA LEU A 106 1.02 10.52 4.18
C LEU A 106 2.12 10.61 3.11
N LEU A 107 3.05 9.65 3.07
CA LEU A 107 4.10 9.59 2.05
C LEU A 107 3.50 9.52 0.65
N PHE A 108 2.55 8.61 0.44
CA PHE A 108 1.84 8.47 -0.82
C PHE A 108 1.19 9.79 -1.23
N PHE A 109 0.41 10.39 -0.34
CA PHE A 109 -0.26 11.65 -0.57
C PHE A 109 0.69 12.77 -1.00
N LEU A 110 1.80 12.95 -0.28
CA LEU A 110 2.76 14.00 -0.59
C LEU A 110 3.43 13.76 -1.94
N ILE A 111 3.89 12.53 -2.21
CA ILE A 111 4.63 12.21 -3.43
C ILE A 111 3.72 12.30 -4.66
N THR A 112 2.51 11.73 -4.60
CA THR A 112 1.62 11.70 -5.78
C THR A 112 1.08 13.08 -6.10
N ASN A 113 0.73 13.89 -5.10
CA ASN A 113 0.26 15.27 -5.35
C ASN A 113 1.41 16.17 -5.82
N PHE A 114 2.63 15.99 -5.29
CA PHE A 114 3.79 16.69 -5.84
C PHE A 114 4.03 16.34 -7.31
N ALA A 115 3.91 15.06 -7.68
CA ALA A 115 4.05 14.62 -9.06
C ALA A 115 2.92 15.12 -9.98
N VAL A 116 1.71 15.29 -9.45
CA VAL A 116 0.60 15.93 -10.17
C VAL A 116 0.87 17.43 -10.34
N TRP A 117 1.42 18.11 -9.34
CA TRP A 117 1.75 19.53 -9.44
C TRP A 117 2.89 19.77 -10.45
N TYR A 118 3.99 19.03 -10.30
CA TYR A 118 5.23 19.23 -11.06
C TYR A 118 5.01 19.02 -12.57
N GLY A 119 5.23 20.07 -13.35
CA GLY A 119 5.06 20.02 -14.81
C GLY A 119 3.61 20.01 -15.29
N SER A 120 2.62 20.18 -14.40
CA SER A 120 1.23 20.35 -14.82
C SER A 120 0.92 21.76 -15.27
N THR A 121 -0.06 21.86 -16.18
CA THR A 121 -0.70 23.12 -16.58
C THR A 121 -1.88 23.48 -15.68
N PHE A 122 -2.34 22.56 -14.82
CA PHE A 122 -3.46 22.76 -13.90
C PHE A 122 -3.11 23.63 -12.70
N TYR A 123 -1.85 23.55 -12.24
CA TYR A 123 -1.37 24.30 -11.08
C TYR A 123 -0.19 25.18 -11.46
N GLN A 124 -0.15 26.38 -10.88
CA GLN A 124 1.00 27.27 -11.03
C GLN A 124 2.27 26.59 -10.50
N GLN A 125 3.38 26.68 -11.24
CA GLN A 125 4.68 26.12 -10.85
C GLN A 125 5.37 27.01 -9.80
N THR A 126 4.67 27.29 -8.71
CA THR A 126 5.11 28.07 -7.55
C THR A 126 4.78 27.32 -6.26
N ALA A 127 5.39 27.69 -5.14
CA ALA A 127 5.07 27.11 -3.84
C ALA A 127 3.58 27.26 -3.47
N ALA A 128 2.96 28.39 -3.84
CA ALA A 128 1.54 28.60 -3.65
C ALA A 128 0.69 27.61 -4.47
N GLY A 129 1.05 27.38 -5.74
CA GLY A 129 0.37 26.38 -6.57
C GLY A 129 0.51 24.95 -6.04
N LEU A 130 1.66 24.60 -5.45
CA LEU A 130 1.85 23.32 -4.77
C LEU A 130 0.92 23.18 -3.55
N MET A 131 0.81 24.23 -2.73
CA MET A 131 -0.11 24.23 -1.59
C MET A 131 -1.57 24.10 -2.05
N THR A 132 -1.95 24.75 -3.16
CA THR A 132 -3.28 24.56 -3.77
C THR A 132 -3.50 23.12 -4.21
N CYS A 133 -2.51 22.46 -4.81
CA CYS A 133 -2.60 21.06 -5.20
C CYS A 133 -2.79 20.14 -3.98
N TYR A 134 -2.03 20.34 -2.89
CA TYR A 134 -2.24 19.59 -1.65
C TYR A 134 -3.59 19.89 -1.01
N ALA A 135 -4.02 21.15 -0.99
CA ALA A 135 -5.32 21.52 -0.46
C ALA A 135 -6.45 20.83 -1.25
N ALA A 136 -6.34 20.74 -2.58
CA ALA A 136 -7.29 20.01 -3.43
C ALA A 136 -7.29 18.50 -3.13
N GLY A 137 -6.12 17.90 -2.87
CA GLY A 137 -6.03 16.50 -2.47
C GLY A 137 -6.60 16.21 -1.07
N LEU A 138 -6.54 17.19 -0.16
CA LEU A 138 -7.17 17.12 1.17
C LEU A 138 -8.67 17.38 1.10
N ALA A 139 -9.10 18.23 0.15
CA ALA A 139 -10.46 18.70 0.03
C ALA A 139 -11.44 17.53 -0.12
N PHE A 140 -12.59 17.68 0.55
CA PHE A 140 -13.70 16.75 0.42
C PHE A 140 -14.43 17.03 -0.90
N TYR A 141 -14.24 16.18 -1.91
CA TYR A 141 -15.10 16.19 -3.08
C TYR A 141 -16.29 15.28 -2.81
N ASN A 142 -17.52 15.81 -2.96
CA ASN A 142 -18.77 15.08 -2.71
C ASN A 142 -18.85 14.40 -1.33
N GLY A 143 -18.32 15.03 -0.27
CA GLY A 143 -18.33 14.45 1.07
C GLY A 143 -17.28 13.36 1.31
N THR A 144 -16.30 13.18 0.41
CA THR A 144 -15.18 12.24 0.58
C THR A 144 -13.80 12.90 0.40
N SER A 145 -12.85 12.63 1.30
CA SER A 145 -11.47 13.13 1.21
C SER A 145 -10.54 12.02 0.71
N PHE A 146 -9.81 12.28 -0.38
CA PHE A 146 -8.87 11.32 -0.98
C PHE A 146 -7.79 10.85 0.01
N PHE A 147 -7.32 11.77 0.86
CA PHE A 147 -6.33 11.46 1.87
C PHE A 147 -6.90 10.57 2.98
N LEU A 148 -8.06 10.94 3.53
CA LEU A 148 -8.68 10.15 4.60
C LEU A 148 -9.11 8.77 4.11
N ASN A 149 -9.59 8.64 2.88
CA ASN A 149 -9.88 7.34 2.28
C ASN A 149 -8.63 6.44 2.25
N GLY A 150 -7.47 7.01 1.88
CA GLY A 150 -6.19 6.32 1.93
C GLY A 150 -5.81 5.89 3.34
N VAL A 151 -5.89 6.79 4.33
CA VAL A 151 -5.57 6.49 5.74
C VAL A 151 -6.47 5.39 6.29
N VAL A 152 -7.79 5.50 6.09
CA VAL A 152 -8.76 4.52 6.57
C VAL A 152 -8.57 3.18 5.84
N GLY A 153 -8.32 3.20 4.54
CA GLY A 153 -8.03 2.01 3.74
C GLY A 153 -6.77 1.29 4.22
N ASP A 154 -5.66 2.02 4.35
CA ASP A 154 -4.39 1.46 4.79
C ASP A 154 -4.49 0.87 6.20
N LEU A 155 -5.18 1.54 7.13
CA LEU A 155 -5.44 1.01 8.47
C LEU A 155 -6.31 -0.25 8.43
N PHE A 156 -7.39 -0.23 7.65
CA PHE A 156 -8.32 -1.35 7.51
C PHE A 156 -7.61 -2.58 6.94
N PHE A 157 -6.93 -2.44 5.79
CA PHE A 157 -6.26 -3.56 5.13
C PHE A 157 -5.02 -4.02 5.89
N SER A 158 -4.25 -3.12 6.52
CA SER A 158 -3.15 -3.55 7.40
C SER A 158 -3.68 -4.31 8.61
N GLY A 159 -4.76 -3.85 9.24
CA GLY A 159 -5.44 -4.57 10.30
C GLY A 159 -5.89 -5.96 9.87
N LEU A 160 -6.51 -6.06 8.69
CA LEU A 160 -6.95 -7.33 8.10
C LEU A 160 -5.78 -8.29 7.85
N LEU A 161 -4.72 -7.83 7.18
CA LEU A 161 -3.57 -8.66 6.80
C LEU A 161 -2.76 -9.09 8.02
N PHE A 162 -2.34 -8.15 8.86
CA PHE A 162 -1.52 -8.45 10.04
C PHE A 162 -2.33 -9.17 11.12
N GLY A 163 -3.57 -8.74 11.37
CA GLY A 163 -4.47 -9.38 12.34
C GLY A 163 -4.86 -10.79 11.91
N GLY A 164 -5.25 -10.96 10.65
CA GLY A 164 -5.53 -12.27 10.06
C GLY A 164 -4.33 -13.21 10.14
N TYR A 165 -3.13 -12.71 9.81
CA TYR A 165 -1.90 -13.48 9.92
C TYR A 165 -1.59 -13.89 11.36
N TYR A 166 -1.77 -12.98 12.32
CA TYR A 166 -1.60 -13.28 13.75
C TYR A 166 -2.55 -14.38 14.24
N LEU A 167 -3.84 -14.31 13.87
CA LEU A 167 -4.83 -15.35 14.22
C LEU A 167 -4.49 -16.70 13.59
N LEU A 168 -3.99 -16.70 12.34
CA LEU A 168 -3.53 -17.92 11.69
C LEU A 168 -2.32 -18.53 12.40
N GLN A 169 -1.38 -17.73 12.90
CA GLN A 169 -0.23 -18.21 13.68
C GLN A 169 -0.60 -18.77 15.06
N GLN A 170 -1.72 -18.31 15.64
CA GLN A 170 -2.28 -18.89 16.86
C GLN A 170 -2.81 -20.30 16.61
N ARG A 171 -3.50 -20.51 15.48
CA ARG A 171 -4.16 -21.77 15.12
C ARG A 171 -3.23 -22.80 14.47
N PHE A 172 -2.27 -22.35 13.68
CA PHE A 172 -1.35 -23.22 12.93
C PHE A 172 0.09 -22.99 13.40
N LEU A 173 0.60 -23.89 14.25
CA LEU A 173 1.95 -23.84 14.81
C LEU A 173 3.07 -23.78 13.74
N VAL A 174 2.82 -24.34 12.55
CA VAL A 174 3.73 -24.33 11.39
C VAL A 174 4.06 -22.91 10.89
N LEU A 175 3.23 -21.91 11.18
CA LEU A 175 3.42 -20.53 10.76
C LEU A 175 4.19 -19.68 11.78
N ARG A 176 4.54 -20.24 12.94
CA ARG A 176 5.40 -19.55 13.92
C ARG A 176 6.83 -19.53 13.39
N PRO A 177 7.51 -18.37 13.37
CA PRO A 177 8.93 -18.34 13.09
C PRO A 177 9.65 -19.26 14.07
N ALA A 178 10.59 -20.08 13.59
CA ALA A 178 11.49 -20.80 14.49
C ALA A 178 12.18 -19.74 15.36
N ARG A 179 11.97 -19.79 16.67
CA ARG A 179 12.67 -18.88 17.61
C ARG A 179 14.17 -19.21 17.51
N SER A 180 14.93 -18.36 16.82
CA SER A 180 16.38 -18.30 16.91
C SER A 180 16.77 -17.30 17.99
#